data_AF-A0A7Y5SSK3-F1
#
_entry.id   AF-A0A7Y5SSK3-F1
#
_cell.length_a   1.000
_cell.length_b   1.000
_cell.length_c   1.000
_cell.angle_alpha   90.00
_cell.angle_beta   90.00
_cell.angle_gamma   90.00
#
_symmetry.space_group_name_H-M   'P 1'
#
loop_
_entity.id
_entity.type
_entity.pdbx_description
1 polymer ?
#
loop_
_entity_poly.entity_id
_entity_poly.type
_entity_poly.pdbx_seq_one_letter_code
_entity_poly.pdbx_strand_id
1 'polypeptide(L)'
;MWVRLLCAVIVLGFITAGQAAGQEKTFDAWWRGMVETAKDIPCGDRPFRVKWRVVDARSPSPQEIDALRRSIAGHPEHPDRTLLAQLENITAGKPFWVEKQFWIRGSQFRRSDNDSRGDGHGNDCALGDGVAWSLNARELVVMSDTKLAPGYPLDAELSILKPEFGTLMTGGLSYFRRYLDHVRPALTSDTTWDASGTAAFDGDVFEVRIKGTWNPGEGWGTVEEASSHVPASPTPNGWMFRSAHWVPNAILGRPAAKAVTQFDASGKPERRMELIEYEPIDDARFEQIIALPKLNEPDPIRGALTFSSVTDYRPGKPLQRLINPEGQETTRVLPDPLDRPSRNWLRYTGWLTAGAIVVVLVFIRLKRGK
;
A
#
# COMPACT_ATOMS: atom_id res chain seq x y z
N MET A 1 -43.76 -34.30 -5.66
CA MET A 1 -43.45 -32.89 -5.33
C MET A 1 -43.09 -32.78 -3.85
N TRP A 2 -42.02 -33.44 -3.38
CA TRP A 2 -41.52 -33.39 -1.99
C TRP A 2 -40.15 -34.09 -1.89
N VAL A 3 -39.12 -33.64 -2.63
CA VAL A 3 -37.71 -34.08 -2.43
C VAL A 3 -36.76 -33.02 -3.01
N ARG A 4 -36.60 -31.86 -2.35
CA ARG A 4 -35.51 -30.87 -2.65
C ARG A 4 -35.18 -29.99 -1.44
N LEU A 5 -34.96 -30.59 -0.28
CA LEU A 5 -34.58 -29.84 0.93
C LEU A 5 -33.63 -30.66 1.81
N LEU A 6 -32.47 -31.05 1.27
CA LEU A 6 -31.45 -31.74 2.07
C LEU A 6 -30.00 -31.59 1.57
N CYS A 7 -29.64 -30.44 0.98
CA CYS A 7 -28.24 -30.16 0.60
C CYS A 7 -27.67 -28.85 1.17
N ALA A 8 -28.31 -28.23 2.18
CA ALA A 8 -27.88 -26.94 2.72
C ALA A 8 -27.18 -27.01 4.10
N VAL A 9 -26.81 -28.19 4.62
CA VAL A 9 -26.26 -28.32 6.00
C VAL A 9 -24.88 -28.98 6.08
N ILE A 10 -24.25 -29.35 4.96
CA ILE A 10 -22.92 -30.00 4.98
C ILE A 10 -21.90 -29.23 4.11
N VAL A 11 -21.63 -27.97 4.47
CA VAL A 11 -20.36 -27.27 4.12
C VAL A 11 -19.78 -26.51 5.34
N LEU A 12 -20.34 -26.73 6.54
CA LEU A 12 -19.85 -26.14 7.81
C LEU A 12 -18.91 -27.08 8.59
N GLY A 13 -18.32 -28.08 7.93
CA GLY A 13 -17.62 -29.20 8.56
C GLY A 13 -16.10 -29.26 8.40
N PHE A 14 -15.45 -28.28 7.77
CA PHE A 14 -13.98 -28.23 7.65
C PHE A 14 -13.42 -26.81 7.78
N ILE A 15 -13.98 -26.01 8.70
CA ILE A 15 -13.24 -24.88 9.25
C ILE A 15 -12.12 -25.48 10.08
N THR A 16 -10.89 -25.23 9.63
CA THR A 16 -9.63 -25.63 10.22
C THR A 16 -9.54 -25.30 11.71
N ALA A 17 -10.00 -26.24 12.53
CA ALA A 17 -9.61 -26.44 13.92
C ALA A 17 -8.24 -27.17 14.03
N GLY A 18 -7.37 -27.00 13.02
CA GLY A 18 -6.18 -27.84 12.82
C GLY A 18 -4.86 -27.33 13.40
N GLN A 19 -4.82 -26.13 14.01
CA GLN A 19 -3.59 -25.60 14.65
C GLN A 19 -3.78 -24.79 15.95
N ALA A 20 -5.01 -24.64 16.45
CA ALA A 20 -5.28 -23.90 17.70
C ALA A 20 -5.72 -24.81 18.87
N ALA A 21 -5.41 -26.11 18.82
CA ALA A 21 -5.62 -27.01 19.94
C ALA A 21 -4.54 -26.74 21.01
N GLY A 22 -4.79 -25.77 21.89
CA GLY A 22 -4.02 -25.55 23.12
C GLY A 22 -3.11 -24.33 23.16
N GLN A 23 -3.27 -23.35 22.26
CA GLN A 23 -2.57 -22.08 22.44
C GLN A 23 -3.09 -21.39 23.71
N GLU A 24 -2.21 -21.14 24.66
CA GLU A 24 -2.53 -20.39 25.88
C GLU A 24 -3.23 -19.08 25.51
N LYS A 25 -4.47 -18.90 26.00
CA LYS A 25 -5.24 -17.65 25.88
C LYS A 25 -4.72 -16.58 26.84
N THR A 26 -3.41 -16.42 26.90
CA THR A 26 -2.76 -15.43 27.76
C THR A 26 -2.58 -14.12 26.99
N PHE A 27 -2.56 -13.02 27.75
CA PHE A 27 -2.27 -11.70 27.22
C PHE A 27 -0.94 -11.68 26.43
N ASP A 28 0.11 -12.30 26.96
CA ASP A 28 1.43 -12.36 26.33
C ASP A 28 1.46 -13.14 25.01
N ALA A 29 0.67 -14.22 24.91
CA ALA A 29 0.52 -14.97 23.67
C ALA A 29 -0.21 -14.14 22.60
N TRP A 30 -1.30 -13.47 23.00
CA TRP A 30 -2.03 -12.56 22.11
C TRP A 30 -1.15 -11.39 21.63
N TRP A 31 -0.45 -10.71 22.54
CA TRP A 31 0.43 -9.58 22.20
C TRP A 31 1.52 -9.99 21.21
N ARG A 32 2.22 -11.11 21.46
CA ARG A 32 3.21 -11.64 20.51
C ARG A 32 2.58 -11.92 19.15
N GLY A 33 1.40 -12.54 19.11
CA GLY A 33 0.66 -12.77 17.87
C GLY A 33 0.29 -11.48 17.11
N MET A 34 -0.01 -10.39 17.83
CA MET A 34 -0.25 -9.07 17.24
C MET A 34 1.02 -8.42 16.69
N VAL A 35 2.14 -8.51 17.43
CA VAL A 35 3.45 -8.00 17.00
C VAL A 35 3.93 -8.71 15.73
N GLU A 36 3.83 -10.04 15.68
CA GLU A 36 4.22 -10.80 14.49
C GLU A 36 3.36 -10.42 13.28
N THR A 37 2.04 -10.29 13.46
CA THR A 37 1.13 -9.84 12.39
C THR A 37 1.41 -8.40 11.93
N ALA A 38 1.84 -7.52 12.83
CA ALA A 38 2.23 -6.16 12.49
C ALA A 38 3.53 -6.10 11.67
N LYS A 39 4.46 -7.04 11.93
CA LYS A 39 5.74 -7.15 11.20
C LYS A 39 5.55 -7.75 9.81
N ASP A 40 4.82 -8.85 9.72
CA ASP A 40 4.42 -9.46 8.47
C ASP A 40 2.98 -9.95 8.56
N ILE A 41 2.14 -9.41 7.69
CA ILE A 41 0.73 -9.78 7.67
C ILE A 41 0.64 -11.17 7.07
N PRO A 42 0.05 -12.14 7.78
CA PRO A 42 -0.03 -13.50 7.29
C PRO A 42 -0.90 -13.53 6.03
N CYS A 43 -0.23 -13.74 4.90
CA CYS A 43 -0.84 -13.97 3.61
C CYS A 43 -0.86 -15.49 3.42
N GLY A 44 -1.72 -16.17 4.17
CA GLY A 44 -1.77 -17.64 4.16
C GLY A 44 -2.08 -18.21 2.77
N ASP A 45 -2.07 -19.54 2.67
CA ASP A 45 -2.28 -20.24 1.39
C ASP A 45 -3.74 -20.20 0.90
N ARG A 46 -4.66 -19.67 1.70
CA ARG A 46 -6.07 -19.53 1.32
C ARG A 46 -6.33 -18.16 0.73
N PRO A 47 -6.94 -18.05 -0.46
CA PRO A 47 -7.24 -16.77 -1.04
C PRO A 47 -8.33 -16.05 -0.25
N PHE A 48 -8.17 -14.74 -0.11
CA PHE A 48 -9.20 -13.87 0.43
C PHE A 48 -9.15 -12.51 -0.26
N ARG A 49 -10.25 -11.77 -0.12
CA ARG A 49 -10.35 -10.36 -0.51
C ARG A 49 -10.52 -9.48 0.72
N VAL A 50 -9.82 -8.36 0.70
CA VAL A 50 -10.03 -7.25 1.61
C VAL A 50 -10.40 -6.02 0.81
N LYS A 51 -11.47 -5.35 1.25
CA LYS A 51 -11.94 -4.09 0.71
C LYS A 51 -11.93 -3.04 1.81
N TRP A 52 -11.28 -1.92 1.55
CA TRP A 52 -11.24 -0.79 2.48
C TRP A 52 -11.28 0.52 1.73
N ARG A 53 -11.62 1.57 2.46
CA ARG A 53 -11.62 2.94 1.97
C ARG A 53 -10.59 3.75 2.73
N VAL A 54 -9.85 4.55 1.99
CA VAL A 54 -8.96 5.58 2.51
C VAL A 54 -9.65 6.91 2.26
N VAL A 55 -9.96 7.64 3.32
CA VAL A 55 -10.59 8.96 3.27
C VAL A 55 -9.55 9.99 3.71
N ASP A 56 -9.41 11.06 2.95
CA ASP A 56 -8.69 12.25 3.40
C ASP A 56 -9.47 12.88 4.55
N ALA A 57 -8.89 12.84 5.75
CA ALA A 57 -9.54 13.28 6.98
C ALA A 57 -9.07 14.68 7.41
N ARG A 58 -8.24 15.34 6.59
CA ARG A 58 -7.78 16.70 6.86
C ARG A 58 -8.98 17.63 6.95
N SER A 59 -9.00 18.48 7.96
CA SER A 59 -9.99 19.54 8.12
C SER A 59 -9.25 20.88 8.20
N PRO A 60 -8.88 21.46 7.04
CA PRO A 60 -8.14 22.71 7.02
C PRO A 60 -9.01 23.84 7.57
N SER A 61 -8.39 24.72 8.35
CA SER A 61 -9.02 25.95 8.79
C SER A 61 -9.24 26.91 7.61
N PRO A 62 -10.26 27.79 7.67
CA PRO A 62 -10.45 28.83 6.65
C PRO A 62 -9.19 29.67 6.41
N GLN A 63 -8.42 29.95 7.47
CA GLN A 63 -7.18 30.71 7.38
C GLN A 63 -6.08 29.97 6.59
N GLU A 64 -5.95 28.65 6.74
CA GLU A 64 -5.01 27.83 5.98
C GLU A 64 -5.36 27.85 4.48
N ILE A 65 -6.64 27.72 4.13
CA ILE A 65 -7.09 27.81 2.73
C ILE A 65 -6.85 29.21 2.16
N ASP A 66 -7.19 30.27 2.89
CA ASP A 66 -7.00 31.65 2.42
C ASP A 66 -5.52 32.04 2.30
N ALA A 67 -4.66 31.50 3.16
CA ALA A 67 -3.21 31.63 3.02
C ALA A 67 -2.73 30.95 1.72
N LEU A 68 -3.18 29.72 1.45
CA LEU A 68 -2.82 28.97 0.24
C LEU A 68 -3.36 29.63 -1.04
N ARG A 69 -4.58 30.17 -1.01
CA ARG A 69 -5.14 30.98 -2.12
C ARG A 69 -4.25 32.18 -2.43
N ARG A 70 -3.78 32.89 -1.40
CA ARG A 70 -2.91 34.07 -1.56
C ARG A 70 -1.54 33.69 -2.11
N SER A 71 -0.95 32.58 -1.70
CA SER A 71 0.35 32.14 -2.24
C SER A 71 0.25 31.69 -3.71
N ILE A 72 -0.91 31.16 -4.13
CA ILE A 72 -1.17 30.72 -5.51
C ILE A 72 -1.61 31.89 -6.42
N ALA A 73 -2.12 32.99 -5.86
CA ALA A 73 -2.65 34.11 -6.62
C ALA A 73 -1.60 34.68 -7.59
N GLY A 74 -1.95 34.77 -8.87
CA GLY A 74 -1.03 35.23 -9.93
C GLY A 74 -0.03 34.18 -10.43
N HIS A 75 -0.04 32.97 -9.88
CA HIS A 75 0.87 31.87 -10.26
C HIS A 75 0.10 30.69 -10.87
N PRO A 76 -0.17 30.68 -12.20
CA PRO A 76 -0.97 29.63 -12.84
C PRO A 76 -0.34 28.22 -12.77
N GLU A 77 0.99 28.14 -12.73
CA GLU A 77 1.75 26.89 -12.66
C GLU A 77 2.17 26.53 -11.22
N HIS A 78 1.56 27.15 -10.20
CA HIS A 78 1.92 26.86 -8.81
C HIS A 78 1.62 25.39 -8.47
N PRO A 79 2.57 24.62 -7.91
CA PRO A 79 2.40 23.19 -7.68
C PRO A 79 1.22 22.86 -6.75
N ASP A 80 0.96 23.70 -5.75
CA ASP A 80 -0.10 23.47 -4.76
C ASP A 80 -1.54 23.75 -5.25
N ARG A 81 -1.75 24.09 -6.53
CA ARG A 81 -3.12 24.29 -7.06
C ARG A 81 -4.00 23.07 -6.89
N THR A 82 -3.45 21.88 -7.12
CA THR A 82 -4.15 20.60 -6.93
C THR A 82 -4.52 20.39 -5.46
N LEU A 83 -3.61 20.73 -4.53
CA LEU A 83 -3.86 20.66 -3.10
C LEU A 83 -4.96 21.64 -2.68
N LEU A 84 -4.92 22.89 -3.15
CA LEU A 84 -5.97 23.87 -2.84
C LEU A 84 -7.34 23.37 -3.31
N ALA A 85 -7.46 22.87 -4.54
CA ALA A 85 -8.71 22.32 -5.06
C ALA A 85 -9.21 21.13 -4.21
N GLN A 86 -8.30 20.28 -3.73
CA GLN A 86 -8.63 19.17 -2.82
C GLN A 86 -9.17 19.68 -1.49
N LEU A 87 -8.50 20.65 -0.85
CA LEU A 87 -8.93 21.24 0.43
C LEU A 87 -10.28 21.97 0.31
N GLU A 88 -10.52 22.65 -0.81
CA GLU A 88 -11.80 23.31 -1.10
C GLU A 88 -12.94 22.27 -1.27
N ASN A 89 -12.68 21.14 -1.94
CA ASN A 89 -13.66 20.06 -2.04
C ASN A 89 -13.99 19.45 -0.68
N ILE A 90 -12.97 19.22 0.15
CA ILE A 90 -13.15 18.70 1.52
C ILE A 90 -14.03 19.64 2.35
N THR A 91 -13.72 20.93 2.35
CA THR A 91 -14.51 21.93 3.10
C THR A 91 -15.92 22.13 2.55
N ALA A 92 -16.15 21.82 1.26
CA ALA A 92 -17.47 21.74 0.65
C ALA A 92 -18.21 20.41 0.91
N GLY A 93 -17.71 19.54 1.79
CA GLY A 93 -18.34 18.27 2.13
C GLY A 93 -18.20 17.17 1.06
N LYS A 94 -17.23 17.31 0.15
CA LYS A 94 -16.90 16.33 -0.89
C LYS A 94 -15.49 15.75 -0.62
N PRO A 95 -15.32 14.95 0.44
CA PRO A 95 -14.00 14.44 0.79
C PRO A 95 -13.47 13.52 -0.31
N PHE A 96 -12.18 13.65 -0.59
CA PHE A 96 -11.49 12.71 -1.46
C PHE A 96 -11.36 11.36 -0.74
N TRP A 97 -11.73 10.30 -1.43
CA TRP A 97 -11.50 8.94 -0.96
C TRP A 97 -11.02 8.03 -2.08
N VAL A 98 -10.27 7.00 -1.69
CA VAL A 98 -9.83 5.89 -2.54
C VAL A 98 -10.30 4.60 -1.90
N GLU A 99 -11.18 3.88 -2.58
CA GLU A 99 -11.57 2.52 -2.26
C GLU A 99 -10.57 1.55 -2.89
N LYS A 100 -10.01 0.67 -2.06
CA LYS A 100 -9.01 -0.32 -2.44
C LYS A 100 -9.61 -1.70 -2.26
N GLN A 101 -9.38 -2.56 -3.24
CA GLN A 101 -9.64 -3.99 -3.15
C GLN A 101 -8.34 -4.74 -3.34
N PHE A 102 -8.08 -5.71 -2.47
CA PHE A 102 -6.87 -6.50 -2.47
C PHE A 102 -7.22 -7.97 -2.33
N TRP A 103 -6.87 -8.74 -3.35
CA TRP A 103 -6.97 -10.19 -3.39
C TRP A 103 -5.58 -10.75 -3.14
N ILE A 104 -5.43 -11.68 -2.21
CA ILE A 104 -4.11 -12.23 -1.89
C ILE A 104 -4.16 -13.71 -1.53
N ARG A 105 -3.11 -14.44 -1.95
CA ARG A 105 -2.80 -15.82 -1.58
C ARG A 105 -1.29 -16.03 -1.65
N GLY A 106 -0.64 -16.31 -0.52
CA GLY A 106 0.82 -16.41 -0.47
C GLY A 106 1.50 -15.14 -1.00
N SER A 107 2.31 -15.28 -2.05
CA SER A 107 2.97 -14.17 -2.77
C SER A 107 2.14 -13.59 -3.93
N GLN A 108 1.07 -14.26 -4.34
CA GLN A 108 0.23 -13.81 -5.45
C GLN A 108 -0.80 -12.81 -4.96
N PHE A 109 -1.08 -11.81 -5.78
CA PHE A 109 -2.09 -10.82 -5.45
C PHE A 109 -2.68 -10.13 -6.68
N ARG A 110 -3.83 -9.49 -6.48
CA ARG A 110 -4.33 -8.40 -7.32
C ARG A 110 -4.75 -7.24 -6.44
N ARG A 111 -4.53 -6.02 -6.91
CA ARG A 111 -5.05 -4.79 -6.31
C ARG A 111 -5.85 -4.04 -7.37
N SER A 112 -7.02 -3.55 -6.99
CA SER A 112 -7.75 -2.55 -7.79
C SER A 112 -8.15 -1.38 -6.91
N ASP A 113 -7.88 -0.17 -7.41
CA ASP A 113 -8.31 1.08 -6.79
C ASP A 113 -9.48 1.71 -7.55
N ASN A 114 -10.41 2.32 -6.82
CA ASN A 114 -11.45 3.21 -7.33
C ASN A 114 -11.45 4.47 -6.47
N ASP A 115 -11.55 5.66 -7.06
CA ASP A 115 -11.58 6.90 -6.29
C ASP A 115 -12.91 7.65 -6.44
N SER A 116 -13.10 8.62 -5.55
CA SER A 116 -14.28 9.49 -5.50
C SER A 116 -14.54 10.32 -6.75
N ARG A 117 -13.57 10.46 -7.66
CA ARG A 117 -13.70 11.26 -8.88
C ARG A 117 -14.35 10.45 -10.01
N GLY A 118 -14.28 9.12 -9.95
CA GLY A 118 -14.90 8.25 -10.95
C GLY A 118 -14.28 8.38 -12.34
N ASP A 119 -13.05 8.89 -12.44
CA ASP A 119 -12.33 9.13 -13.70
C ASP A 119 -11.79 7.84 -14.35
N GLY A 120 -11.98 6.68 -13.71
CA GLY A 120 -11.50 5.39 -14.18
C GLY A 120 -9.97 5.28 -14.18
N HIS A 121 -9.26 6.22 -13.54
CA HIS A 121 -7.79 6.24 -13.47
C HIS A 121 -7.21 5.42 -12.32
N GLY A 122 -8.05 4.61 -11.65
CA GLY A 122 -7.57 3.71 -10.61
C GLY A 122 -6.58 2.69 -11.16
N ASN A 123 -5.41 2.59 -10.54
CA ASN A 123 -4.43 1.56 -10.83
C ASN A 123 -5.03 0.17 -10.52
N ASP A 124 -4.91 -0.75 -11.47
CA ASP A 124 -5.15 -2.18 -11.28
C ASP A 124 -3.86 -2.92 -11.56
N CYS A 125 -3.47 -3.86 -10.71
CA CYS A 125 -2.29 -4.66 -10.97
C CYS A 125 -2.40 -6.03 -10.31
N ALA A 126 -1.73 -7.02 -10.89
CA ALA A 126 -1.62 -8.33 -10.29
C ALA A 126 -0.23 -8.94 -10.47
N LEU A 127 0.13 -9.77 -9.50
CA LEU A 127 1.27 -10.66 -9.51
C LEU A 127 0.72 -12.08 -9.35
N GLY A 128 0.79 -12.88 -10.41
CA GLY A 128 0.43 -14.29 -10.42
C GLY A 128 1.65 -15.19 -10.54
N ASP A 129 1.41 -16.47 -10.86
CA ASP A 129 2.48 -17.43 -11.15
C ASP A 129 2.95 -17.26 -12.61
N GLY A 130 4.21 -16.88 -12.82
CA GLY A 130 4.80 -16.67 -14.15
C GLY A 130 4.39 -15.38 -14.87
N VAL A 131 3.35 -14.67 -14.40
CA VAL A 131 2.83 -13.45 -15.04
C VAL A 131 2.55 -12.36 -14.02
N ALA A 132 2.95 -11.15 -14.40
CA ALA A 132 2.62 -9.91 -13.70
C ALA A 132 1.99 -8.94 -14.69
N TRP A 133 1.05 -8.12 -14.24
CA TRP A 133 0.47 -7.09 -15.10
C TRP A 133 0.05 -5.85 -14.32
N SER A 134 0.01 -4.72 -15.01
CA SER A 134 -0.48 -3.44 -14.51
C SER A 134 -1.36 -2.79 -15.57
N LEU A 135 -2.51 -2.28 -15.17
CA LEU A 135 -3.53 -1.71 -16.03
C LEU A 135 -3.92 -0.33 -15.51
N ASN A 136 -3.90 0.63 -16.42
CA ASN A 136 -4.51 1.94 -16.23
C ASN A 136 -5.56 2.18 -17.33
N ALA A 137 -6.14 3.38 -17.38
CA ALA A 137 -7.21 3.71 -18.33
C ALA A 137 -6.83 3.60 -19.82
N ARG A 138 -5.53 3.54 -20.17
CA ARG A 138 -5.04 3.57 -21.56
C ARG A 138 -4.18 2.37 -21.92
N GLU A 139 -3.49 1.78 -20.96
CA GLU A 139 -2.43 0.81 -21.20
C GLU A 139 -2.53 -0.39 -20.27
N LEU A 140 -2.36 -1.57 -20.86
CA LEU A 140 -2.05 -2.82 -20.16
C LEU A 140 -0.56 -3.13 -20.32
N VAL A 141 0.18 -3.18 -19.22
CA VAL A 141 1.57 -3.60 -19.17
C VAL A 141 1.64 -5.03 -18.67
N VAL A 142 2.32 -5.90 -19.42
CA VAL A 142 2.49 -7.32 -19.12
C VAL A 142 3.96 -7.63 -18.89
N MET A 143 4.25 -8.38 -17.83
CA MET A 143 5.58 -8.65 -17.32
C MET A 143 5.69 -10.13 -16.90
N SER A 144 6.91 -10.58 -16.65
CA SER A 144 7.12 -11.80 -15.86
C SER A 144 7.17 -11.42 -14.38
N ASP A 145 6.64 -12.29 -13.53
CA ASP A 145 6.78 -12.26 -12.08
C ASP A 145 8.25 -12.21 -11.59
N THR A 146 9.19 -12.77 -12.35
CA THR A 146 10.63 -12.76 -12.04
C THR A 146 11.39 -11.56 -12.60
N LYS A 147 10.80 -10.83 -13.55
CA LYS A 147 11.43 -9.67 -14.22
C LYS A 147 10.40 -8.57 -14.45
N LEU A 148 10.18 -7.76 -13.42
CA LEU A 148 9.30 -6.59 -13.49
C LEU A 148 9.91 -5.50 -14.38
N ALA A 149 9.06 -4.78 -15.11
CA ALA A 149 9.48 -3.68 -15.96
C ALA A 149 9.87 -2.44 -15.12
N PRO A 150 10.87 -1.64 -15.56
CA PRO A 150 11.20 -0.38 -14.90
C PRO A 150 9.98 0.55 -14.81
N GLY A 151 9.72 1.09 -13.62
CA GLY A 151 8.56 1.95 -13.36
C GLY A 151 7.29 1.19 -12.93
N TYR A 152 7.33 -0.14 -12.89
CA TYR A 152 6.23 -0.98 -12.42
C TYR A 152 6.65 -1.89 -11.25
N PRO A 153 7.11 -1.35 -10.11
CA PRO A 153 7.57 -2.13 -8.97
C PRO A 153 6.38 -2.70 -8.19
N LEU A 154 5.77 -3.78 -8.70
CA LEU A 154 4.65 -4.46 -8.04
C LEU A 154 5.01 -4.97 -6.63
N ASP A 155 6.28 -5.26 -6.38
CA ASP A 155 6.85 -5.55 -5.07
C ASP A 155 6.81 -4.35 -4.11
N ALA A 156 7.08 -3.14 -4.61
CA ALA A 156 6.91 -1.92 -3.84
C ALA A 156 5.42 -1.64 -3.56
N GLU A 157 4.52 -2.00 -4.47
CA GLU A 157 3.07 -1.89 -4.22
C GLU A 157 2.62 -2.79 -3.07
N LEU A 158 3.11 -4.03 -2.98
CA LEU A 158 2.88 -4.89 -1.81
C LEU A 158 3.39 -4.25 -0.52
N SER A 159 4.56 -3.60 -0.60
CA SER A 159 5.18 -2.93 0.55
C SER A 159 4.36 -1.72 1.04
N ILE A 160 3.47 -1.16 0.23
CA ILE A 160 2.51 -0.11 0.60
C ILE A 160 1.19 -0.72 1.10
N LEU A 161 0.64 -1.68 0.35
CA LEU A 161 -0.67 -2.27 0.64
C LEU A 161 -0.69 -3.07 1.93
N LYS A 162 0.38 -3.84 2.19
CA LYS A 162 0.48 -4.62 3.42
C LYS A 162 0.36 -3.70 4.64
N PRO A 163 1.22 -2.68 4.87
CA PRO A 163 1.06 -1.79 6.03
C PRO A 163 -0.33 -1.16 6.20
N GLU A 164 -1.00 -0.74 5.10
CA GLU A 164 -2.35 -0.17 5.16
C GLU A 164 -3.38 -1.20 5.64
N PHE A 165 -3.41 -2.38 5.02
CA PHE A 165 -4.29 -3.45 5.47
C PHE A 165 -3.95 -3.88 6.91
N GLY A 166 -2.66 -4.02 7.21
CA GLY A 166 -2.16 -4.34 8.55
C GLY A 166 -2.56 -3.32 9.59
N THR A 167 -2.75 -2.06 9.21
CA THR A 167 -3.21 -1.01 10.12
C THR A 167 -4.62 -1.31 10.61
N LEU A 168 -5.52 -1.71 9.72
CA LEU A 168 -6.88 -2.14 10.09
C LEU A 168 -6.84 -3.41 10.95
N MET A 169 -5.93 -4.35 10.68
CA MET A 169 -5.84 -5.60 11.41
C MET A 169 -5.19 -5.47 12.78
N THR A 170 -4.32 -4.48 12.95
CA THR A 170 -3.48 -4.34 14.15
C THR A 170 -3.74 -3.05 14.93
N GLY A 171 -4.71 -2.23 14.52
CA GLY A 171 -4.96 -0.93 15.14
C GLY A 171 -3.80 0.06 14.99
N GLY A 172 -3.03 -0.05 13.89
CA GLY A 172 -1.89 0.81 13.58
C GLY A 172 -0.51 0.26 13.96
N LEU A 173 -0.39 -0.89 14.63
CA LEU A 173 0.91 -1.46 15.01
C LEU A 173 1.84 -1.72 13.81
N SER A 174 1.30 -1.99 12.61
CA SER A 174 2.10 -2.19 11.40
C SER A 174 3.02 -1.00 11.07
N TYR A 175 2.61 0.23 11.41
CA TYR A 175 3.46 1.43 11.27
C TYR A 175 4.58 1.49 12.32
N PHE A 176 4.41 0.81 13.46
CA PHE A 176 5.39 0.77 14.54
C PHE A 176 6.25 -0.49 14.52
N ARG A 177 6.16 -1.35 13.48
CA ARG A 177 6.82 -2.67 13.42
C ARG A 177 8.31 -2.68 13.77
N ARG A 178 9.03 -1.59 13.48
CA ARG A 178 10.47 -1.43 13.80
C ARG A 178 10.74 -1.15 15.28
N TYR A 179 9.74 -0.73 16.04
CA TYR A 179 9.86 -0.34 17.45
C TYR A 179 9.30 -1.40 18.39
N LEU A 180 8.47 -2.34 17.90
CA LEU A 180 7.70 -3.26 18.75
C LEU A 180 8.58 -4.16 19.63
N ASP A 181 9.81 -4.47 19.21
CA ASP A 181 10.77 -5.25 20.01
C ASP A 181 11.29 -4.50 21.26
N HIS A 182 11.13 -3.18 21.28
CA HIS A 182 11.51 -2.30 22.38
C HIS A 182 10.34 -1.91 23.28
N VAL A 183 9.11 -2.26 22.89
CA VAL A 183 7.92 -1.97 23.66
C VAL A 183 7.64 -3.14 24.61
N ARG A 184 7.22 -2.83 25.85
CA ARG A 184 6.84 -3.84 26.85
C ARG A 184 5.37 -3.67 27.21
N PRO A 185 4.51 -4.65 26.90
CA PRO A 185 3.10 -4.58 27.27
C PRO A 185 2.91 -4.96 28.74
N ALA A 186 1.92 -4.37 29.38
CA ALA A 186 1.48 -4.72 30.73
C ALA A 186 -0.04 -4.53 30.86
N LEU A 187 -0.69 -5.43 31.61
CA LEU A 187 -2.07 -5.22 32.02
C LEU A 187 -2.09 -4.13 33.09
N THR A 188 -2.90 -3.09 32.86
CA THR A 188 -3.17 -2.02 33.84
C THR A 188 -4.40 -2.33 34.69
N SER A 189 -5.28 -3.21 34.19
CA SER A 189 -6.39 -3.84 34.90
C SER A 189 -6.71 -5.20 34.26
N ASP A 190 -7.75 -5.89 34.71
CA ASP A 190 -8.21 -7.14 34.10
C ASP A 190 -8.69 -6.98 32.64
N THR A 191 -8.99 -5.74 32.21
CA THR A 191 -9.59 -5.46 30.90
C THR A 191 -8.88 -4.39 30.09
N THR A 192 -7.82 -3.79 30.65
CA THR A 192 -7.07 -2.71 29.99
C THR A 192 -5.57 -3.00 30.06
N TRP A 193 -4.85 -2.56 29.04
CA TRP A 193 -3.41 -2.72 28.96
C TRP A 193 -2.77 -1.48 28.37
N ASP A 194 -1.51 -1.27 28.72
CA ASP A 194 -0.63 -0.30 28.11
C ASP A 194 0.68 -0.96 27.68
N ALA A 195 1.40 -0.31 26.79
CA ALA A 195 2.72 -0.72 26.38
C ALA A 195 3.54 0.52 26.04
N SER A 196 4.76 0.57 26.55
CA SER A 196 5.66 1.69 26.28
C SER A 196 7.09 1.22 26.06
N GLY A 197 7.87 2.04 25.38
CA GLY A 197 9.28 1.78 25.13
C GLY A 197 9.94 2.90 24.36
N THR A 198 11.27 2.85 24.30
CA THR A 198 12.08 3.77 23.50
C THR A 198 12.86 2.97 22.46
N ALA A 199 12.89 3.46 21.22
CA ALA A 199 13.64 2.83 20.14
C ALA A 199 14.45 3.88 19.38
N ALA A 200 15.69 3.56 19.07
CA ALA A 200 16.56 4.41 18.25
C ALA A 200 16.43 4.00 16.77
N PHE A 201 16.15 4.95 15.89
CA PHE A 201 16.02 4.71 14.46
C PHE A 201 16.51 5.94 13.67
N ASP A 202 17.37 5.72 12.66
CA ASP A 202 17.97 6.78 11.83
C ASP A 202 18.59 7.95 12.60
N GLY A 203 19.13 7.69 13.80
CA GLY A 203 19.77 8.69 14.66
C GLY A 203 18.84 9.38 15.66
N ASP A 204 17.53 9.21 15.52
CA ASP A 204 16.52 9.74 16.45
C ASP A 204 16.10 8.70 17.49
N VAL A 205 15.70 9.16 18.68
CA VAL A 205 15.10 8.32 19.72
C VAL A 205 13.60 8.57 19.75
N PHE A 206 12.82 7.55 19.46
CA PHE A 206 11.36 7.58 19.48
C PHE A 206 10.85 6.99 20.80
N GLU A 207 9.99 7.74 21.48
CA GLU A 207 9.12 7.24 22.54
C GLU A 207 7.85 6.66 21.91
N VAL A 208 7.60 5.38 22.13
CA VAL A 208 6.41 4.68 21.61
C VAL A 208 5.47 4.35 22.76
N ARG A 209 4.20 4.69 22.59
CA ARG A 209 3.12 4.40 23.55
C ARG A 209 1.93 3.79 22.84
N ILE A 210 1.44 2.68 23.39
CA ILE A 210 0.36 1.90 22.82
C ILE A 210 -0.58 1.52 23.97
N LYS A 211 -1.88 1.58 23.74
CA LYS A 211 -2.87 1.14 24.74
C LYS A 211 -4.07 0.51 24.06
N GLY A 212 -4.80 -0.28 24.84
CA GLY A 212 -6.07 -0.81 24.38
C GLY A 212 -6.79 -1.65 25.43
N THR A 213 -7.65 -2.54 24.96
CA THR A 213 -8.47 -3.38 25.83
C THR A 213 -8.08 -4.86 25.71
N TRP A 214 -8.35 -5.62 26.76
CA TRP A 214 -8.14 -7.05 26.84
C TRP A 214 -9.45 -7.73 27.24
N ASN A 215 -9.85 -8.77 26.52
CA ASN A 215 -10.99 -9.60 26.84
C ASN A 215 -10.50 -10.97 27.33
N PRO A 216 -10.38 -11.19 28.65
CA PRO A 216 -9.86 -12.44 29.20
C PRO A 216 -10.77 -13.64 28.91
N GLY A 217 -12.09 -13.42 28.80
CA GLY A 217 -13.04 -14.49 28.52
C GLY A 217 -12.89 -15.08 27.11
N GLU A 218 -12.57 -14.22 26.15
CA GLU A 218 -12.40 -14.64 24.76
C GLU A 218 -10.93 -14.93 24.40
N GLY A 219 -9.98 -14.36 25.14
CA GLY A 219 -8.54 -14.54 24.92
C GLY A 219 -7.98 -13.66 23.81
N TRP A 220 -8.58 -12.49 23.57
CA TRP A 220 -8.09 -11.50 22.61
C TRP A 220 -8.21 -10.08 23.17
N GLY A 221 -7.44 -9.15 22.60
CA GLY A 221 -7.51 -7.73 22.91
C GLY A 221 -7.61 -6.85 21.66
N THR A 222 -7.69 -5.54 21.88
CA THR A 222 -7.74 -4.49 20.86
C THR A 222 -6.61 -3.49 21.08
N VAL A 223 -6.17 -2.81 20.02
CA VAL A 223 -5.21 -1.70 20.07
C VAL A 223 -5.95 -0.40 19.78
N GLU A 224 -6.38 0.32 20.80
CA GLU A 224 -7.22 1.53 20.64
C GLU A 224 -6.41 2.75 20.20
N GLU A 225 -5.16 2.87 20.66
CA GLU A 225 -4.27 3.96 20.30
C GLU A 225 -2.82 3.48 20.23
N ALA A 226 -2.09 3.91 19.21
CA ALA A 226 -0.67 3.70 19.06
C ALA A 226 -0.01 4.99 18.60
N SER A 227 1.06 5.40 19.28
CA SER A 227 1.73 6.67 19.02
C SER A 227 3.24 6.55 19.14
N SER A 228 3.95 7.36 18.37
CA SER A 228 5.38 7.64 18.53
C SER A 228 5.60 9.14 18.59
N HIS A 229 6.60 9.58 19.32
CA HIS A 229 7.10 10.94 19.24
C HIS A 229 8.60 10.99 19.53
N VAL A 230 9.28 12.02 19.02
CA VAL A 230 10.71 12.28 19.31
C VAL A 230 10.78 13.33 20.43
N PRO A 231 11.13 12.96 21.68
CA PRO A 231 11.03 13.89 22.82
C PRO A 231 11.89 15.15 22.70
N ALA A 232 13.03 15.05 22.01
CA ALA A 232 13.98 16.15 21.83
C ALA A 232 13.66 17.07 20.63
N SER A 233 12.63 16.75 19.85
CA SER A 233 12.31 17.50 18.63
C SER A 233 11.55 18.79 18.97
N PRO A 234 12.02 19.98 18.53
CA PRO A 234 11.31 21.24 18.75
C PRO A 234 10.01 21.33 17.95
N THR A 235 9.92 20.60 16.84
CA THR A 235 8.71 20.44 16.06
C THR A 235 8.01 19.15 16.48
N PRO A 236 6.67 19.14 16.63
CA PRO A 236 5.95 17.90 16.80
C PRO A 236 6.36 16.95 15.67
N ASN A 237 6.99 15.84 16.05
CA ASN A 237 7.40 14.78 15.13
C ASN A 237 6.95 13.46 15.74
N GLY A 238 6.29 12.64 14.92
CA GLY A 238 5.63 11.43 15.40
C GLY A 238 4.40 11.08 14.59
N TRP A 239 3.89 9.88 14.85
CA TRP A 239 2.64 9.39 14.26
C TRP A 239 1.71 8.97 15.38
N MET A 240 0.42 9.21 15.22
CA MET A 240 -0.60 8.69 16.12
C MET A 240 -1.72 8.03 15.32
N PHE A 241 -2.11 6.85 15.74
CA PHE A 241 -3.22 6.10 15.19
C PHE A 241 -4.24 5.87 16.31
N ARG A 242 -5.52 6.08 16.02
CA ARG A 242 -6.62 5.62 16.86
C ARG A 242 -7.50 4.66 16.07
N SER A 243 -7.72 3.49 16.63
CA SER A 243 -8.62 2.51 16.05
C SER A 243 -9.98 2.55 16.75
N ALA A 244 -11.01 2.03 16.09
CA ALA A 244 -12.34 1.93 16.65
C ALA A 244 -13.13 0.78 16.01
N HIS A 245 -14.20 0.39 16.71
CA HIS A 245 -15.23 -0.54 16.21
C HIS A 245 -14.64 -1.88 15.79
N TRP A 246 -13.88 -2.51 16.69
CA TRP A 246 -13.33 -3.84 16.47
C TRP A 246 -14.43 -4.87 16.24
N VAL A 247 -14.28 -5.67 15.19
CA VAL A 247 -15.21 -6.74 14.85
C VAL A 247 -14.48 -8.07 14.69
N PRO A 248 -15.10 -9.20 15.08
CA PRO A 248 -14.52 -10.50 14.83
C PRO A 248 -14.22 -10.72 13.34
N ASN A 249 -13.04 -11.23 13.01
CA ASN A 249 -12.68 -11.66 11.66
C ASN A 249 -12.30 -13.14 11.68
N ALA A 250 -13.21 -13.98 11.17
CA ALA A 250 -13.08 -15.43 11.19
C ALA A 250 -11.90 -15.95 10.37
N ILE A 251 -11.46 -15.21 9.35
CA ILE A 251 -10.43 -15.69 8.42
C ILE A 251 -9.04 -15.47 9.01
N LEU A 252 -8.87 -14.36 9.72
CA LEU A 252 -7.63 -14.08 10.45
C LEU A 252 -7.61 -14.71 11.85
N GLY A 253 -8.73 -15.30 12.28
CA GLY A 253 -8.90 -15.88 13.61
C GLY A 253 -8.76 -14.86 14.75
N ARG A 254 -8.99 -13.57 14.48
CA ARG A 254 -8.81 -12.46 15.43
C ARG A 254 -9.68 -11.26 15.04
N PRO A 255 -9.96 -10.30 15.93
CA PRO A 255 -10.73 -9.13 15.56
C PRO A 255 -9.92 -8.17 14.67
N ALA A 256 -10.63 -7.32 13.93
CA ALA A 256 -10.07 -6.25 13.10
C ALA A 256 -10.80 -4.93 13.38
N ALA A 257 -10.08 -3.81 13.33
CA ALA A 257 -10.69 -2.49 13.47
C ALA A 257 -11.49 -2.13 12.21
N LYS A 258 -12.74 -1.70 12.37
CA LYS A 258 -13.52 -1.17 11.24
C LYS A 258 -13.06 0.22 10.81
N ALA A 259 -12.46 0.99 11.71
CA ALA A 259 -11.92 2.30 11.38
C ALA A 259 -10.58 2.52 12.09
N VAL A 260 -9.62 3.11 11.39
CA VAL A 260 -8.39 3.64 11.97
C VAL A 260 -8.15 5.04 11.44
N THR A 261 -7.98 6.01 12.35
CA THR A 261 -7.65 7.39 12.02
C THR A 261 -6.19 7.64 12.35
N GLN A 262 -5.43 8.07 11.36
CA GLN A 262 -4.08 8.61 11.49
C GLN A 262 -4.17 10.10 11.76
N PHE A 263 -3.37 10.56 12.72
CA PHE A 263 -3.22 11.95 13.09
C PHE A 263 -1.80 12.41 12.77
N ASP A 264 -1.69 13.66 12.34
CA ASP A 264 -0.41 14.33 12.21
C ASP A 264 0.19 14.62 13.60
N ALA A 265 1.41 15.14 13.61
CA ALA A 265 2.10 15.43 14.86
C ALA A 265 1.46 16.59 15.66
N SER A 266 0.59 17.42 15.06
CA SER A 266 -0.21 18.42 15.76
C SER A 266 -1.49 17.85 16.39
N GLY A 267 -1.76 16.56 16.16
CA GLY A 267 -2.96 15.88 16.63
C GLY A 267 -4.19 16.13 15.75
N LYS A 268 -4.02 16.71 14.56
CA LYS A 268 -5.12 16.84 13.58
C LYS A 268 -5.26 15.54 12.79
N PRO A 269 -6.49 15.08 12.51
CA PRO A 269 -6.69 13.92 11.66
C PRO A 269 -6.20 14.22 10.25
N GLU A 270 -5.41 13.31 9.69
CA GLU A 270 -4.86 13.43 8.33
C GLU A 270 -5.53 12.43 7.39
N ARG A 271 -5.67 11.19 7.85
CA ARG A 271 -6.13 10.08 7.03
C ARG A 271 -7.00 9.14 7.85
N ARG A 272 -8.10 8.65 7.27
CA ARG A 272 -8.94 7.62 7.89
C ARG A 272 -9.03 6.41 6.98
N MET A 273 -8.80 5.24 7.53
CA MET A 273 -8.95 3.95 6.88
C MET A 273 -10.20 3.26 7.41
N GLU A 274 -11.06 2.77 6.53
CA GLU A 274 -12.32 2.13 6.86
C GLU A 274 -12.40 0.74 6.23
N LEU A 275 -12.47 -0.31 7.05
CA LEU A 275 -12.70 -1.66 6.57
C LEU A 275 -14.14 -1.78 6.08
N ILE A 276 -14.33 -2.07 4.80
CA ILE A 276 -15.65 -2.27 4.20
C ILE A 276 -16.02 -3.74 4.26
N GLU A 277 -15.13 -4.60 3.77
CA GLU A 277 -15.42 -6.01 3.58
C GLU A 277 -14.16 -6.86 3.72
N TYR A 278 -14.35 -8.06 4.24
CA TYR A 278 -13.37 -9.11 4.30
C TYR A 278 -14.08 -10.41 3.92
N GLU A 279 -13.60 -11.10 2.89
CA GLU A 279 -14.31 -12.24 2.31
C GLU A 279 -13.34 -13.38 1.91
N PRO A 280 -13.63 -14.64 2.24
CA PRO A 280 -12.86 -15.78 1.74
C PRO A 280 -13.18 -15.98 0.26
N ILE A 281 -12.19 -16.37 -0.53
CA ILE A 281 -12.37 -16.64 -1.95
C ILE A 281 -11.90 -18.07 -2.21
N ASP A 282 -12.58 -18.77 -3.12
CA ASP A 282 -12.13 -20.09 -3.56
C ASP A 282 -10.98 -19.97 -4.58
N ASP A 283 -10.17 -21.01 -4.69
CA ASP A 283 -8.98 -20.99 -5.56
C ASP A 283 -9.33 -20.70 -7.02
N ALA A 284 -10.41 -21.30 -7.54
CA ALA A 284 -10.80 -21.12 -8.94
C ALA A 284 -11.18 -19.67 -9.25
N ARG A 285 -11.89 -19.01 -8.34
CA ARG A 285 -12.24 -17.60 -8.44
C ARG A 285 -11.00 -16.71 -8.30
N PHE A 286 -10.07 -17.05 -7.42
CA PHE A 286 -8.81 -16.32 -7.29
C PHE A 286 -7.98 -16.36 -8.58
N GLU A 287 -7.83 -17.54 -9.20
CA GLU A 287 -7.15 -17.67 -10.51
C GLU A 287 -7.77 -16.79 -11.59
N GLN A 288 -9.10 -16.76 -11.67
CA GLN A 288 -9.82 -15.89 -12.62
C GLN A 288 -9.53 -14.41 -12.37
N ILE A 289 -9.45 -14.01 -11.09
CA ILE A 289 -9.25 -12.61 -10.70
C ILE A 289 -7.83 -12.14 -11.03
N ILE A 290 -6.80 -12.97 -10.82
CA ILE A 290 -5.41 -12.57 -11.09
C ILE A 290 -4.99 -12.78 -12.54
N ALA A 291 -5.79 -13.49 -13.34
CA ALA A 291 -5.51 -13.77 -14.74
C ALA A 291 -5.24 -12.49 -15.55
N LEU A 292 -4.35 -12.60 -16.54
CA LEU A 292 -4.05 -11.50 -17.46
C LEU A 292 -5.33 -11.04 -18.16
N PRO A 293 -5.72 -9.75 -18.02
CA PRO A 293 -6.89 -9.24 -18.70
C PRO A 293 -6.69 -9.29 -20.22
N LYS A 294 -7.77 -9.58 -20.94
CA LYS A 294 -7.76 -9.61 -22.41
C LYS A 294 -8.65 -8.51 -22.96
N LEU A 295 -8.27 -8.00 -24.13
CA LEU A 295 -9.04 -6.97 -24.82
C LEU A 295 -10.43 -7.51 -25.18
N ASN A 296 -11.47 -6.73 -24.91
CA ASN A 296 -12.87 -7.06 -25.18
C ASN A 296 -13.45 -8.29 -24.45
N GLU A 297 -12.69 -8.92 -23.54
CA GLU A 297 -13.24 -9.93 -22.63
C GLU A 297 -13.66 -9.27 -21.30
N PRO A 298 -14.76 -9.72 -20.66
CA PRO A 298 -15.14 -9.21 -19.35
C PRO A 298 -14.10 -9.59 -18.28
N ASP A 299 -13.56 -8.59 -17.60
CA ASP A 299 -12.78 -8.75 -16.37
C ASP A 299 -13.73 -9.01 -15.18
N PRO A 300 -13.43 -9.98 -14.30
CA PRO A 300 -14.30 -10.36 -13.20
C PRO A 300 -14.54 -9.25 -12.15
N ILE A 301 -13.73 -8.18 -12.15
CA ILE A 301 -13.79 -7.07 -11.19
C ILE A 301 -14.30 -5.79 -11.87
N ARG A 302 -13.74 -5.44 -13.04
CA ARG A 302 -14.02 -4.19 -13.76
C ARG A 302 -15.06 -4.34 -14.88
N GLY A 303 -15.44 -5.55 -15.25
CA GLY A 303 -16.31 -5.79 -16.40
C GLY A 303 -15.57 -5.58 -17.72
N ALA A 304 -16.24 -5.01 -18.72
CA ALA A 304 -15.61 -4.79 -20.03
C ALA A 304 -14.45 -3.79 -19.92
N LEU A 305 -13.25 -4.19 -20.36
CA LEU A 305 -12.07 -3.35 -20.36
C LEU A 305 -11.84 -2.72 -21.73
N THR A 306 -11.48 -1.44 -21.73
CA THR A 306 -11.00 -0.72 -22.91
C THR A 306 -9.61 -0.16 -22.63
N PHE A 307 -8.63 -0.55 -23.43
CA PHE A 307 -7.30 0.06 -23.43
C PHE A 307 -6.80 0.19 -24.87
N SER A 308 -6.04 1.25 -25.13
CA SER A 308 -5.52 1.58 -26.46
C SER A 308 -4.12 1.03 -26.71
N SER A 309 -3.46 0.48 -25.69
CA SER A 309 -2.14 -0.12 -25.85
C SER A 309 -1.89 -1.30 -24.93
N VAL A 310 -1.11 -2.27 -25.41
CA VAL A 310 -0.56 -3.37 -24.63
C VAL A 310 0.95 -3.37 -24.79
N THR A 311 1.69 -3.23 -23.69
CA THR A 311 3.15 -3.32 -23.68
C THR A 311 3.57 -4.60 -22.97
N ASP A 312 4.14 -5.56 -23.72
CA ASP A 312 4.57 -6.86 -23.21
C ASP A 312 6.11 -6.92 -23.08
N TYR A 313 6.58 -7.05 -21.84
CA TYR A 313 7.99 -7.15 -21.46
C TYR A 313 8.48 -8.59 -21.28
N ARG A 314 7.62 -9.60 -21.44
CA ARG A 314 8.02 -11.01 -21.31
C ARG A 314 8.97 -11.46 -22.43
N PRO A 315 8.82 -11.04 -23.70
CA PRO A 315 9.80 -11.33 -24.73
C PRO A 315 11.13 -10.61 -24.44
N GLY A 316 12.24 -11.11 -24.99
CA GLY A 316 13.57 -10.51 -24.81
C GLY A 316 13.69 -9.05 -25.27
N LYS A 317 12.75 -8.54 -26.06
CA LYS A 317 12.58 -7.11 -26.37
C LYS A 317 11.12 -6.71 -26.11
N PRO A 318 10.84 -5.57 -25.46
CA PRO A 318 9.47 -5.18 -25.18
C PRO A 318 8.69 -4.93 -26.48
N LEU A 319 7.48 -5.48 -26.57
CA LEU A 319 6.58 -5.32 -27.70
C LEU A 319 5.40 -4.43 -27.29
N GLN A 320 5.21 -3.32 -27.98
CA GLN A 320 4.04 -2.46 -27.81
C GLN A 320 3.06 -2.68 -28.95
N ARG A 321 1.84 -3.10 -28.61
CA ARG A 321 0.70 -3.15 -29.53
C ARG A 321 -0.16 -1.93 -29.27
N LEU A 322 -0.37 -1.11 -30.29
CA LEU A 322 -1.30 0.01 -30.26
C LEU A 322 -2.59 -0.41 -30.96
N ILE A 323 -3.72 -0.19 -30.30
CA ILE A 323 -5.06 -0.55 -30.78
C ILE A 323 -5.77 0.76 -31.12
N ASN A 324 -6.13 0.95 -32.39
CA ASN A 324 -6.91 2.12 -32.80
C ASN A 324 -8.41 1.93 -32.47
N PRO A 325 -9.23 3.00 -32.57
CA PRO A 325 -10.68 2.90 -32.31
C PRO A 325 -11.41 1.87 -33.19
N GLU A 326 -10.87 1.55 -34.37
CA GLU A 326 -11.39 0.53 -35.29
C GLU A 326 -10.96 -0.91 -34.91
N GLY A 327 -10.18 -1.09 -33.84
CA GLY A 327 -9.69 -2.38 -33.37
C GLY A 327 -8.49 -2.94 -34.14
N GLN A 328 -7.87 -2.16 -35.03
CA GLN A 328 -6.65 -2.56 -35.73
C GLN A 328 -5.44 -2.42 -34.82
N GLU A 329 -4.62 -3.47 -34.78
CA GLU A 329 -3.40 -3.52 -33.98
C GLU A 329 -2.18 -3.13 -34.83
N THR A 330 -1.34 -2.25 -34.28
CA THR A 330 0.02 -2.01 -34.80
C THR A 330 1.05 -2.40 -33.75
N THR A 331 1.97 -3.31 -34.12
CA THR A 331 3.02 -3.78 -33.23
C THR A 331 4.31 -3.02 -33.50
N ARG A 332 4.93 -2.51 -32.44
CA ARG A 332 6.25 -1.87 -32.46
C ARG A 332 7.14 -2.52 -31.42
N VAL A 333 8.40 -2.74 -31.79
CA VAL A 333 9.43 -3.16 -30.83
C VAL A 333 9.93 -1.91 -30.13
N LEU A 334 9.79 -1.85 -28.81
CA LEU A 334 10.38 -0.76 -28.03
C LEU A 334 11.87 -1.03 -27.80
N PRO A 335 12.69 0.02 -27.68
CA PRO A 335 14.04 -0.15 -27.14
C PRO A 335 13.93 -0.78 -25.74
N ASP A 336 14.78 -1.75 -25.42
CA ASP A 336 14.81 -2.27 -24.06
C ASP A 336 15.24 -1.12 -23.12
N PRO A 337 14.44 -0.73 -22.13
CA PRO A 337 14.81 0.32 -21.19
C PRO A 337 16.08 -0.02 -20.38
N LEU A 338 16.48 -1.30 -20.34
CA LEU A 338 17.73 -1.78 -19.77
C LEU A 338 18.90 -1.73 -20.76
N ASP A 339 18.65 -1.73 -22.08
CA ASP A 339 19.66 -1.51 -23.15
C ASP A 339 20.08 -0.04 -23.26
N ARG A 340 19.97 0.74 -22.17
CA ARG A 340 20.60 2.07 -22.14
C ARG A 340 22.09 1.86 -22.40
N PRO A 341 22.65 2.37 -23.51
CA PRO A 341 24.05 2.18 -23.83
C PRO A 341 24.84 2.63 -22.61
N SER A 342 25.69 1.74 -22.08
CA SER A 342 26.35 1.99 -20.79
C SER A 342 26.95 3.39 -20.82
N ARG A 343 26.45 4.30 -19.96
CA ARG A 343 26.96 5.69 -19.88
C ARG A 343 28.42 5.74 -19.41
N ASN A 344 29.06 4.58 -19.23
CA ASN A 344 30.49 4.44 -19.01
C ASN A 344 31.29 5.12 -20.12
N TRP A 345 30.83 5.11 -21.39
CA TRP A 345 31.51 5.86 -22.45
C TRP A 345 31.49 7.39 -22.20
N LEU A 346 30.40 7.93 -21.63
CA LEU A 346 30.34 9.33 -21.20
C LEU A 346 31.30 9.61 -20.03
N ARG A 347 31.48 8.64 -19.11
CA ARG A 347 32.49 8.75 -18.05
C ARG A 347 33.91 8.78 -18.64
N TYR A 348 34.24 7.89 -19.57
CA TYR A 348 35.57 7.86 -20.20
C TYR A 348 35.83 9.12 -21.03
N THR A 349 34.87 9.57 -21.83
CA THR A 349 35.00 10.83 -22.59
C THR A 349 35.10 12.04 -21.67
N GLY A 350 34.38 12.06 -20.56
CA GLY A 350 34.52 13.07 -19.51
C GLY A 350 35.93 13.11 -18.92
N TRP A 351 36.49 11.96 -18.55
CA TRP A 351 37.86 11.86 -18.02
C TRP A 351 38.93 12.22 -19.05
N LEU A 352 38.76 11.81 -20.31
CA LEU A 352 39.67 12.19 -21.40
C LEU A 352 39.65 13.69 -21.66
N THR A 353 38.47 14.30 -21.65
CA THR A 353 38.31 15.75 -21.82
C THR A 353 38.95 16.52 -20.66
N ALA A 354 38.72 16.08 -19.42
CA ALA A 354 39.35 16.67 -18.23
C ALA A 354 40.88 16.55 -18.29
N GLY A 355 41.40 15.37 -18.69
CA GLY A 355 42.83 15.16 -18.89
C GLY A 355 43.43 16.07 -19.95
N ALA A 356 42.75 16.23 -21.09
CA ALA A 356 43.17 17.13 -22.16
C ALA A 356 43.23 18.60 -21.69
N ILE A 357 42.24 19.05 -20.91
CA ILE A 357 42.22 20.39 -20.32
C ILE A 357 43.43 20.59 -19.39
N VAL A 358 43.74 19.61 -18.52
CA VAL A 358 44.91 19.69 -17.64
C VAL A 358 46.21 19.79 -18.44
N VAL A 359 46.39 18.98 -19.48
CA VAL A 359 47.58 19.02 -20.35
C VAL A 359 47.72 20.39 -21.03
N VAL A 360 46.62 20.94 -21.56
CA VAL A 360 46.61 22.28 -22.17
C VAL A 360 46.97 23.37 -21.15
N LEU A 361 46.43 23.31 -19.94
CA LEU A 361 46.72 24.27 -18.87
C LEU A 361 48.19 24.18 -18.41
N VAL A 362 48.75 22.97 -18.28
CA VAL A 362 50.18 22.76 -17.96
C VAL A 362 51.05 23.33 -19.07
N PHE A 363 50.71 23.08 -20.33
CA PHE A 363 51.45 23.61 -21.48
C PHE A 363 51.42 25.14 -21.52
N ILE A 364 50.26 25.77 -21.32
CA ILE A 364 50.13 27.23 -21.23
C ILE A 364 50.98 27.79 -20.07
N ARG A 365 50.96 27.12 -18.91
CA ARG A 365 51.75 27.52 -17.74
C ARG A 365 53.25 27.47 -18.03
N LEU A 366 53.74 26.39 -18.64
CA LEU A 366 55.15 26.24 -19.02
C LEU A 366 55.59 27.26 -20.07
N LYS A 367 54.71 27.63 -21.00
CA LYS A 367 55.00 28.63 -22.04
C LYS A 367 55.03 30.06 -21.50
N ARG A 368 54.29 30.37 -20.44
CA ARG A 368 54.25 31.71 -19.80
C ARG A 368 55.32 31.92 -18.72
N GLY A 369 55.91 30.84 -18.20
CA GLY A 369 56.98 30.90 -17.19
C GLY A 369 58.40 31.00 -17.76
N LYS A 370 58.53 31.01 -19.08
CA LYS A 370 59.71 31.49 -19.82
C LYS A 370 59.37 32.85 -20.38
#